data_AF-A0AAU3L3M8-F1
#
_entry.id   AF-A0AAU3L3M8-F1
#
_cell.length_a   1.000
_cell.length_b   1.000
_cell.length_c   1.000
_cell.angle_alpha   90.00
_cell.angle_beta   90.00
_cell.angle_gamma   90.00
#
_symmetry.space_group_name_H-M   'P 1'
#
loop_
_entity.id
_entity.type
_entity.pdbx_description
1 polymer ?
#
loop_
_entity_poly.entity_id
_entity_poly.type
_entity_poly.pdbx_seq_one_letter_code
_entity_poly.pdbx_strand_id
1 'polypeptide(L)' 'MINAAKLTEIEAALTNDTLTDAELAEQLHAAGLPEVARVLAQATRR' A
#
# COMPACT_ATOMS: atom_id res chain seq x y z
N MET A 1 -12.36 -6.52 6.31
CA MET A 1 -12.89 -5.17 6.62
C MET A 1 -11.80 -4.19 6.26
N ILE A 2 -12.11 -3.13 5.50
CA ILE A 2 -11.12 -2.14 5.07
C ILE A 2 -10.91 -1.13 6.19
N ASN A 3 -9.66 -0.82 6.51
CA ASN A 3 -9.31 0.19 7.52
C ASN A 3 -9.11 1.56 6.84
N ALA A 4 -10.14 2.41 6.91
CA ALA A 4 -10.12 3.72 6.26
C ALA A 4 -9.04 4.66 6.81
N ALA A 5 -8.77 4.65 8.12
CA ALA A 5 -7.73 5.50 8.72
C ALA A 5 -6.33 5.16 8.16
N LYS A 6 -6.06 3.86 7.98
CA LYS A 6 -4.81 3.38 7.39
C LYS A 6 -4.66 3.78 5.92
N LEU A 7 -5.76 3.84 5.17
CA LEU A 7 -5.72 4.33 3.79
C LEU A 7 -5.36 5.81 3.70
N THR A 8 -5.84 6.63 4.63
CA THR A 8 -5.45 8.06 4.71
C THR A 8 -3.95 8.22 5.01
N GLU A 9 -3.39 7.39 5.89
CA GLU A 9 -1.95 7.38 6.18
C GLU A 9 -1.12 7.01 4.94
N ILE A 10 -1.55 5.99 4.20
CA ILE A 10 -0.90 5.56 2.95
C ILE A 10 -0.93 6.68 1.90
N GLU A 11 -2.08 7.34 1.72
CA GLU A 11 -2.23 8.45 0.77
C GLU A 11 -1.29 9.63 1.10
N ALA A 12 -1.17 9.98 2.38
CA ALA A 12 -0.25 11.02 2.84
C ALA A 12 1.22 10.64 2.58
N ALA A 13 1.60 9.39 2.84
CA ALA A 13 2.96 8.91 2.63
C ALA A 13 3.32 8.79 1.14
N LEU A 14 2.35 8.45 0.27
CA LEU A 14 2.51 8.50 -1.19
C LEU A 14 2.69 9.92 -1.71
N THR A 15 1.94 10.89 -1.16
CA THR A 15 2.03 12.31 -1.56
C THR A 15 3.41 12.89 -1.25
N ASN A 16 4.05 12.43 -0.19
CA ASN A 16 5.38 12.89 0.23
C ASN A 16 6.54 12.07 -0.38
N ASP A 17 6.25 11.08 -1.23
CA ASP A 17 7.23 10.18 -1.85
C ASP A 17 8.15 9.47 -0.83
N THR A 18 7.62 9.17 0.37
CA THR A 18 8.38 8.57 1.47
C THR A 18 8.21 7.05 1.56
N LEU A 19 7.47 6.45 0.63
CA LEU A 19 7.00 5.07 0.68
C LEU A 19 7.63 4.27 -0.45
N THR A 20 8.38 3.22 -0.13
CA THR A 20 8.83 2.27 -1.16
C THR A 20 7.67 1.35 -1.58
N ASP A 21 7.77 0.75 -2.77
CA ASP A 21 6.78 -0.22 -3.26
C ASP A 21 6.57 -1.40 -2.29
N ALA A 22 7.63 -1.86 -1.63
CA ALA A 22 7.56 -2.95 -0.66
C ALA A 22 6.75 -2.55 0.57
N GLU A 23 7.03 -1.37 1.13
CA GLU A 23 6.31 -0.84 2.29
C GLU A 23 4.85 -0.52 1.93
N LEU A 24 4.59 -0.02 0.71
CA LEU A 24 3.25 0.25 0.23
C LEU A 24 2.42 -1.04 0.16
N ALA A 25 3.01 -2.13 -0.34
CA ALA A 25 2.34 -3.43 -0.36
C ALA A 25 1.99 -3.93 1.06
N GLU A 26 2.91 -3.82 2.01
CA GLU A 26 2.66 -4.21 3.41
C GLU A 26 1.56 -3.37 4.05
N GLN A 27 1.58 -2.05 3.83
CA GLN A 27 0.57 -1.14 4.38
C GLN A 27 -0.81 -1.39 3.77
N LEU A 28 -0.91 -1.63 2.46
CA LEU A 28 -2.16 -2.00 1.78
C LEU A 28 -2.72 -3.34 2.28
N HIS A 29 -1.86 -4.32 2.54
CA HIS A 29 -2.28 -5.58 3.15
C HIS A 29 -2.88 -5.34 4.55
N ALA A 30 -2.19 -4.55 5.38
CA ALA A 30 -2.65 -4.18 6.72
C ALA A 30 -3.91 -3.30 6.71
N ALA A 31 -4.16 -2.54 5.64
CA ALA A 31 -5.39 -1.78 5.42
C ALA A 31 -6.58 -2.66 5.00
N GLY A 32 -6.36 -3.96 4.77
CA GLY A 32 -7.38 -4.88 4.31
C GLY A 32 -7.58 -4.89 2.79
N LEU A 33 -6.57 -4.48 2.03
CA LEU A 33 -6.51 -4.53 0.55
C LEU A 33 -5.43 -5.51 0.04
N PRO A 34 -5.49 -6.81 0.41
CA PRO A 34 -4.45 -7.79 0.07
C PRO A 34 -4.30 -8.00 -1.45
N GLU A 35 -5.38 -7.91 -2.23
CA GLU A 35 -5.32 -8.06 -3.69
C GLU A 35 -4.56 -6.92 -4.36
N VAL A 36 -4.69 -5.69 -3.86
CA VAL A 36 -3.96 -4.52 -4.38
C VAL A 36 -2.48 -4.66 -4.07
N ALA A 37 -2.14 -5.05 -2.83
CA ALA A 37 -0.75 -5.36 -2.43
C ALA A 37 -0.12 -6.43 -3.33
N ARG A 38 -0.89 -7.47 -3.71
CA ARG A 38 -0.44 -8.54 -4.61
C ARG A 38 -0.14 -8.04 -6.02
N VAL A 39 -0.99 -7.18 -6.58
CA VAL A 39 -0.78 -6.58 -7.91
C VAL A 39 0.46 -5.71 -7.92
N LEU A 40 0.63 -4.86 -6.91
CA LEU A 40 1.81 -4.00 -6.76
C LEU A 40 3.11 -4.83 -6.74
N ALA A 41 3.15 -5.88 -5.91
CA ALA A 41 4.31 -6.76 -5.81
C ALA A 41 4.63 -7.53 -7.11
N GLN A 42 3.66 -7.73 -8.01
CA GLN A 42 3.90 -8.31 -9.33
C GLN A 42 4.44 -7.28 -10.34
N ALA A 43 3.98 -6.04 -10.25
CA ALA A 43 4.43 -4.95 -11.12
C ALA A 43 5.91 -4.61 -10.89
N THR A 44 6.36 -4.59 -9.64
CA THR A 44 7.76 -4.27 -9.28
C THR A 44 8.78 -5.35 -9.66
N ARG A 45 8.35 -6.55 -10.10
CA ARG A 45 9.26 -7.65 -10.51
C ARG A 45 9.58 -7.69 -12.02
N ARG A 46 9.03 -6.77 -12.82
CA ARG A 46 9.30 -6.66 -14.26
C ARG A 46 10.27 -5.54 -14.55
#